data_AF-A0A497N528-F1
#
_entry.id   AF-A0A497N528-F1
#
_cell.length_a   1.000
_cell.length_b   1.000
_cell.length_c   1.000
_cell.angle_alpha   90.00
_cell.angle_beta   90.00
_cell.angle_gamma   90.00
#
_symmetry.space_group_name_H-M   'P 1'
#
loop_
_entity.id
_entity.type
_entity.pdbx_description
1 polymer ?
#
loop_
_entity_poly.entity_id
_entity_poly.type
_entity_poly.pdbx_seq_one_letter_code
_entity_poly.pdbx_strand_id
1 'polypeptide(L)' 'MIHPTAIVDPGAEIDSDVEIGPYAVIAPDVQIQAGTVIGAHVTIDQYTTIGPDCQIFQHAAIGAVPQSLKFKGEK' A
#
# COMPACT_ATOMS: atom_id res chain seq x y z
N MET A 1 -3.22 9.81 -9.11
CA MET A 1 -3.24 9.07 -10.40
C MET A 1 -2.71 7.66 -10.20
N ILE A 2 -3.43 6.63 -10.62
CA ILE A 2 -3.01 5.22 -10.49
C ILE A 2 -2.50 4.73 -11.84
N HIS A 3 -1.26 4.25 -11.90
CA HIS A 3 -0.70 3.70 -13.13
C HIS A 3 -1.51 2.46 -13.58
N PRO A 4 -1.80 2.27 -14.89
CA PRO A 4 -2.64 1.16 -15.36
C PRO A 4 -2.13 -0.25 -15.05
N THR A 5 -0.85 -0.39 -14.69
CA THR A 5 -0.24 -1.67 -14.31
C THR A 5 -0.11 -1.87 -12.80
N ALA A 6 -0.52 -0.89 -11.98
CA ALA A 6 -0.65 -1.10 -10.55
C ALA A 6 -1.83 -2.04 -10.29
N ILE A 7 -1.67 -2.96 -9.36
CA ILE A 7 -2.73 -3.85 -8.90
C ILE A 7 -3.24 -3.29 -7.58
N VAL A 8 -4.45 -2.75 -7.59
CA VAL A 8 -5.10 -2.19 -6.41
C VAL A 8 -6.35 -3.03 -6.14
N ASP A 9 -6.40 -3.66 -4.97
CA ASP A 9 -7.58 -4.40 -4.56
C ASP A 9 -8.79 -3.44 -4.41
N PRO A 10 -10.00 -3.82 -4.86
CA PRO A 10 -11.20 -2.97 -4.74
C PRO A 10 -11.60 -2.66 -3.30
N GLY A 11 -11.11 -3.41 -2.31
CA GLY A 11 -11.29 -3.15 -0.88
C GLY A 11 -10.30 -2.14 -0.29
N ALA A 12 -9.37 -1.58 -1.08
CA ALA A 12 -8.49 -0.51 -0.64
C ALA A 12 -9.19 0.86 -0.71
N GLU A 13 -8.97 1.68 0.30
CA GLU A 13 -9.49 3.05 0.39
C GLU A 13 -8.37 4.03 0.04
N ILE A 14 -8.47 4.65 -1.13
CA ILE A 14 -7.42 5.51 -1.70
C ILE A 14 -7.99 6.90 -1.94
N ASP A 15 -7.38 7.92 -1.34
CA ASP A 15 -7.75 9.31 -1.59
C ASP A 15 -7.53 9.70 -3.07
N SER A 16 -8.35 10.64 -3.55
CA SER A 16 -8.44 10.96 -4.99
C SER A 16 -7.16 11.52 -5.63
N ASP A 17 -6.27 12.10 -4.82
CA ASP A 17 -5.02 12.74 -5.23
C ASP A 17 -3.78 11.86 -4.99
N VAL A 18 -3.95 10.64 -4.45
CA VAL A 18 -2.85 9.68 -4.28
C VAL A 18 -2.28 9.26 -5.63
N GLU A 19 -0.95 9.21 -5.73
CA GLU A 19 -0.23 8.69 -6.89
C GLU A 19 0.30 7.28 -6.64
N ILE A 20 0.05 6.36 -7.56
CA ILE A 20 0.51 4.97 -7.47
C ILE A 20 1.27 4.60 -8.74
N GLY A 21 2.56 4.32 -8.58
CA GLY A 21 3.49 3.97 -9.63
C GLY A 21 3.26 2.59 -10.26
N PRO A 22 3.94 2.30 -11.38
CA PRO A 22 3.76 1.06 -12.12
C PRO A 22 4.12 -0.17 -11.27
N TYR A 23 3.34 -1.24 -11.43
CA TYR A 23 3.56 -2.54 -10.78
C TYR A 23 3.57 -2.52 -9.25
N ALA A 24 3.10 -1.44 -8.62
CA ALA A 24 2.78 -1.46 -7.20
C ALA A 24 1.60 -2.42 -6.95
N VAL A 25 1.59 -3.05 -5.78
CA VAL A 25 0.54 -3.97 -5.35
C VAL A 25 -0.02 -3.48 -4.02
N ILE A 26 -1.32 -3.18 -4.01
CA ILE A 26 -2.04 -2.69 -2.84
C ILE A 26 -3.12 -3.71 -2.47
N ALA A 27 -2.98 -4.30 -1.28
CA ALA A 27 -3.88 -5.32 -0.74
C ALA A 27 -5.24 -4.73 -0.26
N PRO A 28 -6.26 -5.58 0.01
CA PRO A 28 -7.49 -5.12 0.67
C PRO A 28 -7.22 -4.55 2.06
N ASP A 29 -8.17 -3.79 2.59
CA ASP A 29 -8.10 -3.19 3.94
C ASP A 29 -6.88 -2.25 4.12
N VAL A 30 -6.37 -1.69 3.02
CA VAL A 30 -5.34 -0.64 3.01
C VAL A 30 -6.01 0.73 2.89
N GLN A 31 -5.52 1.69 3.67
CA GLN A 31 -5.93 3.10 3.61
C GLN A 31 -4.74 3.96 3.22
N ILE A 32 -4.86 4.75 2.15
CA ILE A 32 -3.83 5.71 1.73
C ILE A 32 -4.44 7.10 1.63
N GLN A 33 -3.93 8.00 2.47
CA GLN A 33 -4.46 9.36 2.59
C GLN A 33 -3.83 10.34 1.59
N ALA A 34 -4.51 11.47 1.43
CA ALA A 34 -4.23 12.52 0.46
C ALA A 34 -2.76 12.99 0.37
N GLY A 35 -2.34 13.41 -0.82
CA GLY A 35 -0.98 13.88 -1.10
C GLY A 35 0.10 12.79 -1.11
N THR A 36 -0.23 11.52 -0.82
CA THR A 36 0.76 10.44 -0.78
C THR A 36 1.15 9.93 -2.17
N VAL A 37 2.43 9.64 -2.34
CA VAL A 37 3.02 9.07 -3.56
C VAL A 37 3.65 7.70 -3.27
N ILE A 38 3.16 6.69 -3.98
CA ILE A 38 3.65 5.31 -3.94
C ILE A 38 4.48 5.03 -5.19
N GLY A 39 5.76 4.67 -5.00
CA GLY A 39 6.69 4.36 -6.07
C GLY A 39 6.39 3.04 -6.79
N ALA A 40 7.13 2.80 -7.88
CA ALA A 40 7.01 1.55 -8.65
C ALA A 40 7.37 0.33 -7.81
N HIS A 41 6.72 -0.81 -8.04
CA HIS A 41 7.02 -2.08 -7.35
C HIS A 41 6.95 -2.03 -5.81
N VAL A 42 6.22 -1.07 -5.23
CA VAL A 42 5.91 -1.09 -3.79
C VAL A 42 4.83 -2.13 -3.53
N THR A 43 4.97 -2.88 -2.43
CA THR A 43 3.91 -3.77 -1.93
C THR A 43 3.40 -3.24 -0.60
N ILE A 44 2.09 -3.03 -0.50
CA ILE A 44 1.41 -2.66 0.74
C ILE A 44 0.38 -3.74 1.07
N ASP A 45 0.64 -4.48 2.14
CA ASP A 45 -0.22 -5.56 2.61
C ASP A 45 -1.34 -5.04 3.52
N GLN A 46 -2.35 -5.89 3.70
CA GLN A 46 -3.59 -5.63 4.42
C GLN A 46 -3.40 -5.04 5.83
N TYR A 47 -4.41 -4.32 6.32
CA TYR A 47 -4.42 -3.68 7.65
C TYR A 47 -3.34 -2.60 7.82
N THR A 48 -3.02 -1.90 6.72
CA THR A 48 -2.03 -0.80 6.71
C THR A 48 -2.73 0.52 6.46
N THR A 49 -2.48 1.51 7.32
CA THR A 49 -2.86 2.92 7.08
C THR A 49 -1.60 3.74 6.80
N ILE A 50 -1.57 4.39 5.64
CA ILE A 50 -0.57 5.39 5.27
C ILE A 50 -1.19 6.78 5.44
N GLY A 51 -0.53 7.62 6.24
CA GLY A 51 -0.94 9.01 6.48
C GLY A 51 -0.82 9.90 5.24
N PRO A 52 -1.15 11.20 5.35
CA PRO A 52 -1.09 12.10 4.21
C PRO A 52 0.35 12.51 3.91
N ASP A 53 0.58 13.04 2.71
CA ASP A 53 1.85 13.65 2.28
C ASP A 53 3.09 12.74 2.44
N CYS A 54 2.89 11.42 2.33
CA CYS A 54 3.98 10.45 2.40
C CYS A 54 4.64 10.24 1.03
N GLN A 55 5.95 9.96 1.03
CA GLN A 55 6.70 9.54 -0.16
C GLN A 55 7.31 8.15 0.09
N ILE A 56 6.82 7.14 -0.63
CA ILE A 56 7.29 5.75 -0.53
C ILE A 56 8.01 5.38 -1.82
N PHE A 57 9.30 5.06 -1.73
CA PHE A 57 10.13 4.75 -2.90
C PHE A 57 10.02 3.29 -3.33
N GLN A 58 10.49 3.01 -4.55
CA GLN A 58 10.38 1.71 -5.19
C GLN A 58 10.90 0.55 -4.35
N HIS A 59 10.27 -0.62 -4.49
CA HIS A 59 10.62 -1.86 -3.81
C HIS A 59 10.45 -1.87 -2.27
N ALA A 60 9.79 -0.87 -1.70
CA ALA A 60 9.37 -0.93 -0.30
C ALA A 60 8.32 -2.04 -0.11
N ALA A 61 8.44 -2.80 0.99
CA ALA A 61 7.46 -3.77 1.44
C ALA A 61 6.92 -3.34 2.80
N ILE A 62 5.61 -3.08 2.89
CA ILE A 62 4.97 -2.45 4.05
C ILE A 62 3.74 -3.28 4.44
N GLY A 63 3.54 -3.49 5.73
CA GLY A 63 2.38 -4.24 6.25
C GLY A 63 2.51 -5.75 6.21
N ALA A 64 3.61 -6.28 5.67
CA ALA A 64 3.82 -7.72 5.57
C ALA A 64 3.77 -8.41 6.93
N VAL A 65 3.30 -9.66 6.93
CA VAL A 65 3.13 -10.46 8.14
C VAL A 65 4.42 -10.48 8.98
N PRO A 66 4.31 -10.39 10.32
CA PRO A 66 5.47 -10.43 11.19
C PRO A 66 6.28 -11.73 11.01
N GLN A 67 7.60 -11.62 11.01
CA GLN A 67 8.51 -12.78 10.98
C GLN A 67 8.65 -13.48 12.35
N SER A 68 7.78 -13.13 13.31
CA SER A 68 7.79 -13.69 14.65
C SER A 68 7.16 -15.08 14.66
N LEU A 69 7.84 -16.07 15.25
CA LEU A 69 7.30 -17.42 15.46
C LEU A 69 6.05 -17.44 16.35
N LYS A 70 5.81 -16.36 17.11
CA LYS A 70 4.62 -16.24 17.97
C LYS A 70 3.39 -15.74 17.23
N PHE A 71 3.56 -15.20 16.02
CA PHE A 71 2.44 -14.74 15.22
C PHE A 71 1.63 -15.95 14.75
N LYS A 72 0.32 -15.92 14.99
CA LYS A 72 -0.64 -16.98 14.65
C LYS A 72 -1.70 -16.51 13.67
N GLY A 73 -1.49 -15.38 13.00
CA GLY A 73 -2.46 -14.78 12.09
C GLY A 73 -3.43 -13.83 12.81
N GLU A 74 -2.97 -13.20 13.89
CA GLU A 74 -3.68 -12.08 14.51
C GLU A 74 -3.88 -10.94 13.49
N LYS A 75 -4.97 -10.18 13.66
CA LYS A 75 -5.37 -9.05 12.82
C LYS A 75 -5.43 -7.78 13.64
#